data_AF-A0AAI8FJ36-F1
#
_entry.id   AF-A0AAI8FJ36-F1
#
_cell.length_a   1.000
_cell.length_b   1.000
_cell.length_c   1.000
_cell.angle_alpha   90.00
_cell.angle_beta   90.00
_cell.angle_gamma   90.00
#
_symmetry.space_group_name_H-M   'P 1'
#
loop_
_entity.id
_entity.type
_entity.pdbx_description
1 polymer ?
#
loop_
_entity_poly.entity_id
_entity_poly.type
_entity_poly.pdbx_seq_one_letter_code
_entity_poly.pdbx_strand_id
1 'polypeptide(L)' 'MMSMGLHGRISGHPGRAMALARFLDYVQGHDGVWVCRREEIARHWIAQFPA' A
#
# COMPACT_ATOMS: atom_id res chain seq x y z
N MET A 1 -5.05 -9.20 0.73
CA MET A 1 -4.80 -7.93 0.01
C MET A 1 -5.53 -6.81 0.73
N MET A 2 -4.86 -5.69 1.01
CA MET A 2 -5.45 -4.49 1.61
C MET A 2 -5.28 -3.32 0.63
N SER A 3 -6.31 -2.48 0.46
CA SER A 3 -6.25 -1.27 -0.36
C SER A 3 -6.43 -0.03 0.50
N MET A 4 -5.67 1.04 0.22
CA MET A 4 -5.77 2.32 0.94
C MET A 4 -6.11 3.45 -0.03
N GLY A 5 -7.24 4.11 0.21
CA GLY A 5 -7.64 5.32 -0.50
C GLY A 5 -7.10 6.56 0.21
N LEU A 6 -6.32 7.39 -0.50
CA LEU A 6 -5.77 8.64 0.03
C LEU A 6 -6.25 9.81 -0.82
N HIS A 7 -6.59 10.91 -0.17
CA HIS A 7 -6.92 12.17 -0.83
C HIS A 7 -6.00 13.25 -0.26
N GLY A 8 -5.36 14.05 -1.11
CA GLY A 8 -4.43 15.10 -0.66
C GLY A 8 -5.09 16.09 0.29
N ARG A 9 -6.35 16.46 0.04
CA ARG A 9 -7.14 17.32 0.93
C ARG A 9 -7.42 16.70 2.29
N ILE A 10 -7.32 15.39 2.48
CA ILE A 10 -7.60 14.75 3.78
C ILE A 10 -6.30 14.26 4.39
N SER A 11 -5.70 13.25 3.76
CA SER A 11 -4.51 12.56 4.26
C SER A 11 -3.24 13.42 4.23
N GLY A 12 -3.21 14.48 3.41
CA GLY A 12 -2.08 15.41 3.32
C GLY A 12 -2.02 16.45 4.45
N HIS A 13 -3.07 16.59 5.27
CA HIS A 13 -3.00 17.45 6.44
C HIS A 13 -1.90 16.98 7.40
N PRO A 14 -1.04 17.86 7.95
CA PRO A 14 0.13 17.45 8.74
C PRO A 14 -0.18 16.45 9.86
N GLY A 15 -1.25 16.69 10.63
CA GLY A 15 -1.67 15.78 11.71
C GLY A 15 -2.16 14.40 11.23
N ARG A 16 -2.65 14.29 9.98
CA ARG A 16 -3.12 13.03 9.37
C ARG A 16 -2.02 12.32 8.60
N ALA A 17 -1.10 13.07 7.97
CA ALA A 17 0.05 12.52 7.25
C ALA A 17 0.95 11.69 8.18
N MET A 18 1.09 12.11 9.44
CA MET A 18 1.85 11.36 10.44
C MET A 18 1.27 9.96 10.71
N ALA A 19 -0.06 9.79 10.64
CA ALA A 19 -0.68 8.49 10.81
C ALA A 19 -0.35 7.55 9.63
N LEU A 20 -0.26 8.10 8.41
CA LEU A 20 0.17 7.33 7.24
C LEU A 20 1.64 6.90 7.36
N ALA A 21 2.53 7.81 7.78
CA ALA A 21 3.93 7.47 8.02
C ALA A 21 4.08 6.33 9.05
N ARG A 22 3.44 6.47 10.23
CA ARG A 22 3.46 5.43 11.27
C ARG A 22 2.89 4.09 10.78
N PHE A 23 1.88 4.11 9.93
CA PHE A 23 1.34 2.89 9.33
C PHE A 23 2.34 2.23 8.39
N LEU A 24 3.04 3.01 7.56
CA LEU A 24 4.09 2.50 6.68
C LEU A 24 5.24 1.89 7.48
N ASP A 25 5.69 2.55 8.55
CA ASP A 25 6.71 2.00 9.45
C ASP A 25 6.26 0.67 10.08
N TYR A 26 5.00 0.62 10.53
CA TYR A 26 4.43 -0.59 11.12
C TYR A 26 4.41 -1.76 10.12
N VAL A 27 3.85 -1.58 8.92
CA VAL A 27 3.73 -2.68 7.96
C VAL A 27 5.09 -3.13 7.40
N GLN A 28 6.07 -2.23 7.31
CA GLN A 28 7.43 -2.60 6.90
C GLN A 28 8.18 -3.42 7.97
N GLY A 29 7.73 -3.40 9.22
CA GLY A 29 8.27 -4.22 10.30
C GLY A 29 7.80 -5.68 10.30
N HIS A 30 6.95 -6.08 9.34
CA HIS A 30 6.41 -7.44 9.25
C HIS A 30 6.91 -8.16 7.99
N ASP A 31 7.30 -9.43 8.16
CA ASP A 31 7.68 -10.29 7.05
C ASP A 31 6.50 -10.60 6.12
N GLY A 32 6.79 -10.77 4.83
CA GLY A 32 5.79 -11.14 3.83
C GLY A 32 4.85 -10.00 3.40
N VAL A 33 5.12 -8.77 3.81
CA VAL A 33 4.37 -7.59 3.34
C VAL A 33 4.90 -7.10 1.99
N TRP A 34 4.00 -6.90 1.03
CA TRP A 34 4.31 -6.34 -0.28
C TRP A 34 3.56 -5.01 -0.50
N VAL A 35 4.28 -3.90 -0.33
CA VAL A 35 3.77 -2.56 -0.71
C VAL A 35 3.98 -2.40 -2.22
N CYS A 36 2.88 -2.32 -2.96
CA CYS A 36 2.91 -2.36 -4.42
C CYS A 36 1.88 -1.45 -5.07
N ARG A 37 2.14 -1.11 -6.33
CA ARG A 37 1.18 -0.45 -7.21
C ARG A 37 0.20 -1.49 -7.77
N ARG A 38 -0.99 -1.02 -8.14
CA ARG A 38 -2.03 -1.89 -8.73
C ARG A 38 -1.58 -2.62 -9.99
N GLU A 39 -0.74 -2.00 -10.82
CA GLU A 39 -0.19 -2.65 -12.03
C GLU A 39 0.72 -3.84 -11.71
N GLU A 40 1.41 -3.81 -10.56
CA GLU A 40 2.34 -4.86 -10.16
C GLU A 40 1.55 -6.10 -9.69
N ILE A 41 0.45 -5.88 -8.97
CA ILE A 41 -0.51 -6.93 -8.61
C ILE A 41 -1.04 -7.61 -9.88
N ALA A 42 -1.46 -6.82 -10.88
CA ALA A 42 -1.98 -7.36 -12.13
C ALA A 42 -0.93 -8.21 -12.87
N ARG A 43 0.31 -7.70 -12.99
CA ARG A 43 1.41 -8.44 -13.61
C ARG A 43 1.76 -9.72 -12.85
N HIS A 44 1.81 -9.67 -11.53
CA HIS A 44 2.05 -10.84 -10.69
C HIS A 44 0.97 -11.90 -10.92
N TRP A 45 -0.30 -11.52 -10.96
CA TRP A 45 -1.39 -12.44 -11.18
C TRP A 45 -1.30 -13.16 -12.54
N ILE A 46 -1.08 -12.40 -13.61
CA ILE A 46 -0.91 -12.95 -14.97
C ILE A 46 0.26 -13.94 -15.04
N ALA A 47 1.38 -13.61 -14.37
CA ALA A 47 2.57 -14.44 -14.40
C ALA A 47 2.43 -15.73 -13.57
N GLN A 48 1.75 -15.68 -12.41
CA GLN A 48 1.59 -16.83 -11.52
C GLN A 48 0.42 -17.74 -11.91
N PHE A 49 -0.61 -17.19 -12.53
CA PHE A 49 -1.84 -17.89 -12.91
C PHE A 49 -2.14 -17.72 -14.41
N PRO A 50 -1.33 -18.31 -15.30
CA PRO A 50 -1.61 -18.31 -16.74
C PRO A 50 -2.86 -19.13 -17.07
N ALA A 51 -3.47 -18.84 -18.23
CA ALA A 51 -4.68 -19.49 -18.73
C ALA A 51 -4.46 -20.94 -19.18
#